data_AF-A0A2J6WNT8-F1
#
_entry.id   AF-A0A2J6WNT8-F1
#
_cell.length_a   1.000
_cell.length_b   1.000
_cell.length_c   1.000
_cell.angle_alpha   90.00
_cell.angle_beta   90.00
_cell.angle_gamma   90.00
#
_symmetry.space_group_name_H-M   'P 1'
#
loop_
_entity.id
_entity.type
_entity.pdbx_description
1 polymer ?
#
loop_
_entity_poly.entity_id
_entity_poly.type
_entity_poly.pdbx_seq_one_letter_code
_entity_poly.pdbx_strand_id
1 'polypeptide(L)'
;MLVNLSIGKKLGIGFGIVIISLIFIAVLGVIAFFQIQSLKDENVLTTIKTICLLITGVALSTILIGFPLAISISKSIRRSAMELKSVLGTLNKGDFTVDINVYCRDELGDACQILQEIILKRRKFFAESKRISDSLASSSEELSATTEEISR
;
A
#
# COMPACT_ATOMS: atom_id res chain seq x y z
N MET A 1 -2.03 -15.99 -1.44
CA MET A 1 -0.82 -15.88 -2.27
C MET A 1 -0.59 -14.46 -2.84
N LEU A 2 -1.63 -13.62 -3.03
CA LEU A 2 -1.49 -12.27 -3.65
C LEU A 2 -0.97 -11.14 -2.73
N VAL A 3 -0.77 -11.40 -1.43
CA VAL A 3 -0.44 -10.34 -0.44
C VAL A 3 1.01 -9.86 -0.58
N ASN A 4 1.91 -10.73 -1.07
CA ASN A 4 3.35 -10.45 -1.21
C ASN A 4 3.74 -9.89 -2.59
N LEU A 5 2.78 -9.44 -3.40
CA LEU A 5 3.10 -8.74 -4.62
C LEU A 5 3.35 -7.27 -4.35
N SER A 6 4.26 -6.70 -5.14
CA SER A 6 4.43 -5.26 -5.25
C SER A 6 3.06 -4.60 -5.56
N ILE A 7 2.83 -3.42 -5.01
CA ILE A 7 1.63 -2.59 -5.19
C ILE A 7 1.39 -2.34 -6.68
N GLY A 8 2.46 -2.08 -7.43
CA GLY A 8 2.38 -1.95 -8.90
C GLY A 8 1.76 -3.19 -9.55
N LYS A 9 2.19 -4.40 -9.15
CA LYS A 9 1.62 -5.65 -9.68
C LYS A 9 0.18 -5.87 -9.21
N LYS A 10 -0.15 -5.55 -7.95
CA LYS A 10 -1.53 -5.63 -7.43
C LYS A 10 -2.47 -4.75 -8.26
N LEU A 11 -2.06 -3.50 -8.51
CA LEU A 11 -2.83 -2.52 -9.26
C LEU A 11 -2.92 -2.89 -10.75
N GLY A 12 -1.82 -3.36 -11.34
CA GLY A 12 -1.76 -3.83 -12.73
C GLY A 12 -2.67 -5.03 -12.99
N ILE A 13 -2.77 -5.99 -12.06
CA ILE A 13 -3.71 -7.11 -12.17
C ILE A 13 -5.16 -6.60 -12.15
N GLY A 14 -5.48 -5.65 -11.26
CA GLY A 14 -6.81 -5.05 -11.18
C GLY A 14 -7.22 -4.35 -12.49
N PHE A 15 -6.38 -3.44 -13.00
CA PHE A 15 -6.63 -2.77 -14.26
C PHE A 15 -6.62 -3.72 -15.45
N GLY A 16 -5.71 -4.71 -15.46
CA GLY A 16 -5.61 -5.70 -16.53
C GLY A 16 -6.89 -6.51 -16.67
N ILE A 17 -7.46 -7.00 -15.57
CA ILE A 17 -8.74 -7.74 -15.58
C ILE A 17 -9.87 -6.85 -16.11
N VAL A 18 -9.94 -5.59 -15.67
CA VAL A 18 -10.96 -4.65 -16.14
C VAL A 18 -10.81 -4.39 -17.64
N ILE A 19 -9.61 -4.08 -18.12
CA ILE A 19 -9.34 -3.80 -19.53
C ILE A 19 -9.64 -5.02 -20.40
N ILE A 20 -9.21 -6.21 -19.99
CA ILE A 20 -9.49 -7.47 -20.69
C ILE A 20 -11.00 -7.71 -20.76
N SER A 21 -11.71 -7.53 -19.64
CA SER A 21 -13.17 -7.65 -19.61
C SER A 21 -13.85 -6.62 -20.52
N LEU A 22 -13.32 -5.39 -20.61
CA LEU A 22 -13.89 -4.32 -21.41
C LEU A 22 -13.71 -4.61 -22.90
N ILE A 23 -12.52 -5.04 -23.30
CA ILE A 23 -12.23 -5.48 -24.67
C ILE A 23 -13.10 -6.67 -25.04
N PHE A 24 -13.23 -7.65 -24.15
CA PHE A 24 -14.05 -8.84 -24.39
C PHE A 24 -15.52 -8.49 -24.60
N ILE A 25 -16.09 -7.63 -23.76
CA ILE A 25 -17.47 -7.13 -23.91
C ILE A 25 -17.62 -6.34 -25.22
N ALA A 26 -16.65 -5.50 -25.58
CA ALA A 26 -16.70 -4.74 -26.82
C ALA A 26 -16.69 -5.66 -28.06
N VAL A 27 -15.83 -6.69 -28.07
CA VAL A 27 -15.78 -7.68 -29.16
C VAL A 27 -17.09 -8.45 -29.28
N LEU A 28 -17.63 -8.94 -28.15
CA LEU A 28 -18.94 -9.61 -28.15
C LEU A 28 -20.06 -8.69 -28.66
N GLY A 29 -20.02 -7.40 -28.30
CA GLY A 29 -20.98 -6.41 -28.76
C GLY A 29 -20.92 -6.20 -30.28
N VAL A 30 -19.72 -6.12 -30.86
CA VAL A 30 -19.53 -6.00 -32.32
C VAL A 30 -20.02 -7.26 -33.04
N ILE A 31 -19.66 -8.46 -32.55
CA ILE A 31 -20.12 -9.73 -33.12
C ILE A 31 -21.65 -9.83 -33.06
N ALA A 32 -22.24 -9.47 -31.93
CA ALA A 32 -23.69 -9.41 -31.74
C ALA A 32 -24.36 -8.45 -32.73
N PHE A 33 -23.79 -7.27 -32.94
CA PHE A 33 -24.33 -6.27 -33.88
C PHE A 33 -24.32 -6.77 -35.33
N PHE A 34 -23.23 -7.39 -35.77
CA PHE A 34 -23.15 -7.97 -37.12
C PHE A 34 -24.13 -9.14 -37.31
N GLN A 35 -24.33 -9.98 -36.28
CA GLN A 35 -25.31 -11.07 -36.34
C GLN A 35 -26.73 -10.54 -36.48
N ILE A 36 -27.10 -9.47 -35.74
CA ILE A 36 -28.45 -8.90 -35.79
C ILE A 36 -28.80 -8.37 -37.19
N GLN A 37 -27.85 -7.73 -37.89
CA GLN A 37 -28.11 -7.21 -39.25
C GLN A 37 -28.30 -8.31 -40.31
N SER A 38 -27.75 -9.51 -40.09
CA SER A 38 -27.82 -10.60 -41.06
C SER A 38 -29.09 -11.44 -40.97
N LEU A 39 -29.97 -11.19 -39.99
CA LEU A 39 -31.16 -12.02 -39.73
C LEU A 39 -32.39 -11.46 -40.45
N LYS A 40 -32.81 -12.17 -41.50
CA LYS A 40 -34.06 -11.93 -42.23
C LYS A 40 -35.18 -12.79 -41.60
N ASP A 41 -35.97 -12.14 -40.75
CA ASP A 41 -37.40 -12.34 -40.43
C ASP A 41 -37.99 -13.44 -39.51
N GLU A 42 -37.37 -14.57 -39.10
CA GLU A 42 -38.06 -15.49 -38.14
C GLU A 42 -37.34 -15.85 -36.82
N ASN A 43 -36.00 -15.82 -36.75
CA ASN A 43 -35.24 -16.19 -35.54
C ASN A 43 -34.55 -15.00 -34.84
N VAL A 44 -35.00 -13.78 -35.12
CA VAL A 44 -34.42 -12.55 -34.55
C VAL A 44 -34.56 -12.53 -33.02
N LEU A 45 -35.74 -12.89 -32.51
CA LEU A 45 -36.04 -12.83 -31.07
C LEU A 45 -35.22 -13.85 -30.24
N THR A 46 -34.99 -15.05 -30.77
CA THR A 46 -34.20 -16.10 -30.10
C THR A 46 -32.71 -15.77 -30.09
N THR A 47 -32.20 -15.16 -31.18
CA THR A 47 -30.81 -14.70 -31.25
C THR A 47 -30.54 -13.55 -30.29
N ILE A 48 -31.44 -12.56 -30.23
CA ILE A 48 -31.35 -11.44 -29.27
C ILE A 48 -31.33 -11.95 -27.83
N LYS A 49 -32.22 -12.89 -27.47
CA LYS A 49 -32.26 -13.48 -26.12
C LYS A 49 -30.95 -14.19 -25.76
N THR A 50 -30.36 -14.94 -26.69
CA THR A 50 -29.09 -15.67 -26.45
C THR A 50 -27.92 -14.72 -26.25
N ILE A 51 -27.83 -13.66 -27.05
CA ILE A 51 -26.81 -12.60 -26.92
C ILE A 51 -26.95 -11.87 -25.58
N CYS A 52 -28.17 -11.46 -25.21
CA CYS A 52 -28.42 -10.79 -23.93
C CYS A 52 -28.04 -11.66 -22.74
N LEU A 53 -28.32 -12.97 -22.80
CA LEU A 53 -27.96 -13.93 -21.75
C LEU A 53 -26.43 -14.08 -21.62
N LEU A 54 -25.70 -14.13 -22.73
CA LEU A 54 -24.23 -14.17 -22.72
C LEU A 54 -23.61 -12.89 -22.15
N ILE A 55 -24.04 -11.70 -22.60
CA ILE A 55 -23.52 -10.40 -22.12
C ILE A 55 -23.78 -10.26 -20.62
N THR A 56 -25.00 -10.60 -20.18
CA THR A 56 -25.38 -10.51 -18.77
C THR A 56 -24.59 -11.51 -17.92
N GLY A 57 -24.34 -12.73 -18.42
CA GLY A 57 -23.49 -13.72 -17.76
C GLY A 57 -22.04 -13.26 -17.58
N VAL A 58 -21.44 -12.66 -18.61
CA VAL A 58 -20.08 -12.09 -18.53
C VAL A 58 -20.03 -10.93 -17.55
N ALA A 59 -20.97 -9.99 -17.63
CA ALA A 59 -21.05 -8.86 -16.71
C ALA A 59 -21.20 -9.30 -15.24
N LEU A 60 -21.99 -10.35 -14.99
CA LEU A 60 -22.14 -10.89 -13.65
C LEU A 60 -20.84 -11.54 -13.15
N SER A 61 -20.14 -12.27 -14.02
CA SER A 61 -18.86 -12.91 -13.68
C SER A 61 -17.77 -11.90 -13.30
N THR A 62 -17.73 -10.74 -13.97
CA THR A 62 -16.71 -9.72 -13.74
C THR A 62 -16.96 -8.97 -12.45
N ILE A 63 -18.22 -8.72 -12.10
CA ILE A 63 -18.60 -8.19 -10.78
C ILE A 63 -18.23 -9.20 -9.69
N LEU A 64 -18.57 -10.47 -9.88
CA LEU A 64 -18.36 -11.52 -8.88
C LEU A 64 -16.88 -11.74 -8.56
N ILE A 65 -16.00 -11.63 -9.56
CA ILE A 65 -14.54 -11.82 -9.38
C ILE A 65 -13.83 -10.50 -9.08
N GLY A 66 -14.20 -9.41 -9.77
CA GLY A 66 -13.53 -8.12 -9.67
C GLY A 66 -13.80 -7.40 -8.36
N PHE A 67 -15.03 -7.46 -7.84
CA PHE A 67 -15.40 -6.74 -6.61
C PHE A 67 -14.64 -7.26 -5.37
N PRO A 68 -14.56 -8.59 -5.09
CA PRO A 68 -13.76 -9.09 -3.98
C PRO A 68 -12.27 -8.77 -4.12
N LEU A 69 -11.73 -8.85 -5.35
CA LEU A 69 -10.32 -8.59 -5.61
C LEU A 69 -9.98 -7.11 -5.35
N ALA A 70 -10.83 -6.19 -5.79
CA ALA A 70 -10.68 -4.75 -5.57
C ALA A 70 -10.70 -4.38 -4.07
N ILE A 71 -11.63 -4.98 -3.30
CA ILE A 71 -11.71 -4.76 -1.85
C ILE A 71 -10.45 -5.29 -1.16
N SER A 72 -9.97 -6.48 -1.54
CA SER A 72 -8.79 -7.10 -0.94
C SER A 72 -7.53 -6.25 -1.14
N ILE A 73 -7.30 -5.79 -2.38
CA ILE A 73 -6.17 -4.92 -2.72
C ILE A 73 -6.27 -3.60 -1.95
N SER A 74 -7.44 -2.95 -1.97
CA SER A 74 -7.65 -1.68 -1.26
C SER A 74 -7.42 -1.80 0.25
N LYS A 75 -7.91 -2.88 0.88
CA LYS A 75 -7.70 -3.11 2.32
C LYS A 75 -6.23 -3.32 2.65
N SER A 76 -5.49 -4.08 1.84
CA SER A 76 -4.06 -4.32 2.05
C SER A 76 -3.26 -3.02 2.01
N ILE A 77 -3.48 -2.18 0.99
CA ILE A 77 -2.76 -0.92 0.82
C ILE A 77 -3.13 0.06 1.94
N ARG A 78 -4.43 0.22 2.22
CA ARG A 78 -4.92 1.15 3.25
C ARG A 78 -4.38 0.80 4.64
N ARG A 79 -4.32 -0.48 4.99
CA ARG A 79 -3.80 -0.93 6.29
C ARG A 79 -2.34 -0.52 6.48
N SER A 80 -1.47 -0.84 5.52
CA SER A 80 -0.04 -0.52 5.61
C SER A 80 0.21 0.98 5.56
N ALA A 81 -0.50 1.73 4.71
CA ALA A 81 -0.39 3.18 4.64
C ALA A 81 -0.85 3.87 5.94
N MET A 82 -1.87 3.34 6.62
CA MET A 82 -2.37 3.89 7.88
C MET A 82 -1.39 3.67 9.03
N GLU A 83 -0.74 2.50 9.07
CA GLU A 83 0.32 2.21 10.03
C GLU A 83 1.51 3.14 9.84
N LEU A 84 2.00 3.28 8.61
CA LEU A 84 3.07 4.22 8.28
C LEU A 84 2.71 5.67 8.66
N LYS A 85 1.48 6.10 8.35
CA LYS A 85 0.98 7.43 8.75
C LYS A 85 0.96 7.60 10.27
N SER A 86 0.54 6.58 11.01
CA SER A 86 0.50 6.61 12.47
C SER A 86 1.89 6.81 13.06
N VAL A 87 2.87 6.04 12.57
CA VAL A 87 4.27 6.14 13.01
C VAL A 87 4.87 7.51 12.64
N LEU A 88 4.63 7.99 11.42
CA LEU A 88 5.07 9.34 11.04
C LEU A 88 4.43 10.41 11.94
N GLY A 89 3.17 10.22 12.35
CA GLY A 89 2.49 11.08 13.30
C GLY A 89 3.13 11.10 14.69
N THR A 90 3.63 9.96 15.18
CA THR A 90 4.37 9.90 16.46
C THR A 90 5.74 10.52 16.33
N LEU A 91 6.45 10.28 15.23
CA LEU A 91 7.75 10.90 14.94
C LEU A 91 7.65 12.42 14.84
N ASN A 92 6.58 12.94 14.24
CA ASN A 92 6.33 14.38 14.15
C ASN A 92 6.13 15.04 15.53
N LYS A 93 5.74 14.25 16.54
CA LYS A 93 5.65 14.71 17.94
C LYS A 93 6.99 14.61 18.69
N GLY A 94 8.04 14.15 18.02
CA GLY A 94 9.37 13.95 18.61
C GLY A 94 9.56 12.62 19.33
N ASP A 95 8.57 11.72 19.27
CA ASP A 95 8.68 10.38 19.86
C ASP A 95 9.31 9.41 18.86
N PHE A 96 10.59 9.10 19.09
CA PHE A 96 11.34 8.12 18.30
C PHE A 96 11.34 6.72 18.92
N THR A 97 10.59 6.44 19.99
CA THR A 97 10.60 5.14 20.70
C THR A 97 9.68 4.08 20.10
N VAL A 98 8.89 4.44 19.08
CA VAL A 98 7.97 3.54 18.37
C VAL A 98 8.71 2.51 17.52
N ASP A 99 8.26 1.25 17.56
CA ASP A 99 8.76 0.17 16.70
C ASP A 99 7.78 -0.10 15.55
N ILE A 100 8.31 -0.27 14.33
CA ILE A 100 7.51 -0.52 13.14
C ILE A 100 7.56 -2.01 12.82
N ASN A 101 6.42 -2.69 12.92
CA ASN A 101 6.35 -4.08 12.49
C ASN A 101 6.09 -4.17 10.98
N VAL A 102 7.04 -4.71 10.22
CA VAL A 102 6.95 -4.76 8.75
C VAL A 102 6.13 -5.99 8.34
N TYR A 103 4.83 -5.79 8.08
CA TYR A 103 3.93 -6.88 7.67
C TYR A 103 3.87 -7.14 6.16
N CYS A 104 4.32 -6.18 5.33
CA CYS A 104 4.22 -6.25 3.87
C CYS A 104 5.60 -6.31 3.22
N ARG A 105 5.70 -7.04 2.10
CA ARG A 105 6.91 -7.15 1.25
C ARG A 105 6.78 -6.36 -0.05
N ASP A 106 5.96 -5.31 -0.02
CA ASP A 106 5.75 -4.40 -1.13
C ASP A 106 6.47 -3.07 -0.88
N GLU A 107 6.29 -2.10 -1.77
CA GLU A 107 6.99 -0.82 -1.74
C GLU A 107 6.69 -0.02 -0.46
N LEU A 108 5.53 -0.26 0.19
CA LEU A 108 5.24 0.31 1.52
C LEU A 108 5.99 -0.42 2.63
N GLY A 109 6.18 -1.73 2.50
CA GLY A 109 7.06 -2.52 3.37
C GLY A 109 8.51 -2.01 3.35
N ASP A 110 9.04 -1.77 2.16
CA ASP A 110 10.38 -1.21 1.98
C ASP A 110 10.50 0.19 2.63
N ALA A 111 9.48 1.04 2.45
CA ALA A 111 9.41 2.35 3.10
C ALA A 111 9.39 2.25 4.63
N CYS A 112 8.62 1.30 5.20
CA CYS A 112 8.61 1.02 6.63
C CYS A 112 9.97 0.57 7.15
N GLN A 113 10.67 -0.30 6.41
CA GLN A 113 12.01 -0.77 6.78
C GLN A 113 13.03 0.38 6.81
N ILE A 114 13.05 1.22 5.77
CA ILE A 114 13.91 2.41 5.72
C ILE A 114 13.60 3.35 6.89
N LEU A 115 12.32 3.56 7.20
CA LEU A 115 11.91 4.41 8.32
C LEU A 115 12.38 3.84 9.67
N GLN A 116 12.29 2.52 9.86
CA GLN A 116 12.81 1.85 11.05
C GLN A 116 14.32 2.10 11.22
N GLU A 117 15.11 2.00 10.14
CA GLU A 117 16.54 2.32 10.19
C GLU A 117 16.82 3.77 10.58
N ILE A 118 16.02 4.72 10.07
CA ILE A 118 16.12 6.14 10.43
C ILE A 118 15.85 6.33 11.93
N ILE A 119 14.79 5.71 12.45
CA ILE A 119 14.44 5.77 13.87
C ILE A 119 15.58 5.22 14.74
N LEU A 120 16.14 4.06 14.39
CA LEU A 120 17.24 3.44 15.13
C LEU A 120 18.50 4.31 15.13
N LYS A 121 18.85 4.92 13.99
CA LYS A 121 19.99 5.86 13.90
C LYS A 121 19.76 7.09 14.77
N ARG A 122 18.55 7.63 14.80
CA ARG A 122 18.20 8.77 15.66
C ARG A 122 18.28 8.43 17.16
N ARG A 123 17.80 7.24 17.58
CA ARG A 123 17.95 6.79 18.98
C ARG A 123 19.43 6.70 19.39
N LYS A 124 20.27 6.12 18.54
CA LYS A 124 21.72 6.02 18.81
C LYS A 124 22.36 7.40 18.95
N PHE A 125 22.00 8.34 18.09
CA PHE A 125 22.48 9.72 18.18
C PHE A 125 22.10 10.39 19.51
N PHE A 126 20.84 10.25 19.97
CA PHE A 126 20.43 10.81 21.26
C PHE A 126 21.13 10.14 22.45
N ALA A 127 21.33 8.82 22.41
CA ALA A 127 22.07 8.10 23.45
C ALA A 127 23.53 8.60 23.54
N GLU A 128 24.18 8.81 22.39
CA GLU A 128 25.53 9.34 22.32
C GLU A 128 25.60 10.80 22.79
N SER A 129 24.64 11.63 22.40
CA SER A 129 24.55 13.01 22.87
C SER A 129 24.40 13.08 24.39
N LYS A 130 23.61 12.19 24.99
CA LYS A 130 23.46 12.10 26.45
C LYS A 130 24.78 11.73 27.11
N ARG A 131 25.49 10.72 26.58
CA ARG A 131 26.80 10.31 27.08
C ARG A 131 27.80 11.46 27.09
N ILE A 132 27.84 12.26 26.02
CA ILE A 132 28.71 13.45 25.93
C ILE A 132 28.32 14.50 26.96
N SER A 133 27.03 14.80 27.11
CA SER A 133 26.54 15.75 28.13
C SER A 133 26.89 15.31 29.55
N ASP A 134 26.74 14.02 29.87
CA ASP A 134 27.08 13.46 31.18
C ASP A 134 28.60 13.55 31.45
N SER A 135 29.44 13.22 30.45
CA SER A 135 30.89 13.40 30.55
C SER A 135 31.30 14.86 30.71
N LEU A 136 30.62 15.79 30.02
CA LEU A 136 30.89 17.23 30.13
C LEU A 136 30.48 17.78 31.50
N ALA A 137 29.34 17.33 32.04
CA ALA A 137 28.88 17.70 33.38
C ALA A 137 29.89 17.25 34.45
N SER A 138 30.33 15.99 34.40
CA SER A 138 31.36 15.46 35.31
C SER A 138 32.69 16.22 35.18
N SER A 139 33.14 16.53 33.96
CA SER A 139 34.38 17.31 33.75
C SER A 139 34.24 18.74 34.30
N SER A 140 33.04 19.32 34.22
CA SER A 140 32.76 20.66 34.76
C SER A 140 32.73 20.66 36.29
N GLU A 141 32.20 19.61 36.91
CA GLU A 141 32.24 19.44 38.37
C GLU A 141 33.69 19.31 38.88
N GLU A 142 34.51 18.50 38.22
CA GLU A 142 35.94 18.35 38.56
C GLU A 142 36.71 19.66 38.38
N LEU A 143 36.47 20.38 37.28
CA LEU A 143 37.07 21.70 37.06
C LEU A 143 36.63 22.73 38.11
N SER A 144 35.36 22.69 38.53
CA SER A 144 34.87 23.58 39.57
C SER A 144 35.49 23.27 40.93
N ALA A 145 35.65 21.98 41.26
CA ALA A 145 36.31 21.54 42.48
C ALA A 145 37.79 21.95 42.52
N THR A 146 38.52 21.79 41.41
CA THR A 146 39.92 22.25 41.30
C THR A 146 40.05 23.77 41.36
N THR A 147 39.11 24.53 40.77
CA THR A 147 39.10 25.99 40.86
C THR A 147 38.83 26.49 42.28
N GLU A 148 37.92 25.82 43.00
CA GLU A 148 37.61 26.10 44.41
C GLU A 148 38.82 25.79 45.32
N GLU A 149 39.53 24.69 45.04
CA GLU A 149 40.77 24.32 45.75
C GLU A 149 41.90 25.33 45.49
N ILE A 150 42.07 25.80 44.24
CA ILE A 150 43.06 26.83 43.90
C ILE A 150 42.72 28.20 44.52
N SER A 151 41.43 28.49 44.72
CA SER A 151 40.96 29.78 45.26
C SER A 151 40.99 29.86 46.79
N ARG A 152 41.17 28.72 47.48
CA ARG A 152 41.35 28.64 48.94
C ARG A 152 42.82 28.77 49.34
#